data_AF-A0A6G1S528-F1
#
_entry.id   AF-A0A6G1S528-F1
#
_cell.length_a   1.000
_cell.length_b   1.000
_cell.length_c   1.000
_cell.angle_alpha   90.00
_cell.angle_beta   90.00
_cell.angle_gamma   90.00
#
_symmetry.space_group_name_H-M   'P 1'
#
loop_
_entity.id
_entity.type
_entity.pdbx_description
1 polymer ?
#
loop_
_entity_poly.entity_id
_entity_poly.type
_entity_poly.pdbx_seq_one_letter_code
_entity_poly.pdbx_strand_id
1 'polypeptide(L)'
;MAIRTRTSEGYQQVELTSELLHGHSGATQQVISTVPCTKHLPFFFSILLADIFLFGSVLLFAVYAAQYGDGFSYVSQREAPLRQFNLHALIMITAFIYLNGQAITVYKSNYLVKHKSINMLYHFVLHLLTVCGILAGLYMTYNAQETLQEGRARVVHFYSVHSWTGLITVGLFTIQFLFGFFSFFVTLCCRKMTARMRAKALPIHRLFAMIVLCASVSAVISGLSQLARFQLTGDQANNRPDYRDFGLPTILVNLSAVSVIVATILIFFITFVFKRRQAYDLPVLFKIILLVAQFVEVVLILVVAEFIFQLVTPHVNKVINGDLLGNTTLTHMLNNATQSINSFISTATQHISNLANSGSGSGDSNTTTMPTTTASTTSTIVLGSSSNSSA
;
A
#
# COMPACT_ATOMS: atom_id res chain seq x y z
N MET A 1 37.10 40.27 -30.07
CA MET A 1 36.75 39.54 -28.82
C MET A 1 36.56 38.07 -29.18
N ALA A 2 37.51 37.20 -28.85
CA ALA A 2 37.49 35.80 -29.28
C ALA A 2 36.71 34.92 -28.28
N ILE A 3 35.62 34.28 -28.72
CA ILE A 3 34.88 33.29 -27.93
C ILE A 3 35.44 31.91 -28.25
N ARG A 4 35.74 31.16 -27.21
CA ARG A 4 36.55 29.96 -27.27
C ARG A 4 35.69 28.74 -26.88
N THR A 5 35.13 28.03 -27.87
CA THR A 5 34.28 26.83 -27.67
C THR A 5 35.05 25.53 -27.92
N ARG A 6 34.72 24.47 -27.18
CA ARG A 6 35.44 23.18 -27.20
C ARG A 6 34.55 22.11 -27.86
N THR A 7 35.02 21.51 -28.96
CA THR A 7 34.44 20.31 -29.57
C THR A 7 35.41 19.12 -29.45
N SER A 8 34.95 17.92 -29.79
CA SER A 8 35.64 16.63 -29.54
C SER A 8 36.95 16.42 -30.30
N GLU A 9 37.35 17.32 -31.19
CA GLU A 9 38.55 17.18 -32.04
C GLU A 9 39.63 18.27 -31.82
N GLY A 10 39.49 19.12 -30.80
CA GLY A 10 40.52 20.11 -30.43
C GLY A 10 40.05 21.56 -30.49
N TYR A 11 40.95 22.48 -30.16
CA TYR A 11 40.66 23.92 -30.06
C TYR A 11 40.78 24.61 -31.42
N GLN A 12 39.67 25.08 -31.98
CA GLN A 12 39.70 26.05 -33.08
C GLN A 12 39.42 27.46 -32.55
N GLN A 13 40.23 28.43 -33.02
CA GLN A 13 40.12 29.84 -32.69
C GLN A 13 39.53 30.52 -33.94
N VAL A 14 38.28 30.98 -33.84
CA VAL A 14 37.62 31.72 -34.93
C VAL A 14 37.81 33.21 -34.65
N GLU A 15 38.50 33.89 -35.56
CA GLU A 15 38.76 35.32 -35.50
C GLU A 15 37.68 36.06 -36.31
N LEU A 16 36.95 36.99 -35.67
CA LEU A 16 35.92 37.79 -36.33
C LEU A 16 36.59 38.93 -37.12
N THR A 17 36.71 38.78 -38.43
CA THR A 17 37.05 39.89 -39.34
C THR A 17 35.78 40.60 -39.82
N SER A 18 35.90 41.90 -40.08
CA SER A 18 34.85 42.89 -40.33
C SER A 18 34.11 42.77 -41.68
N GLU A 19 34.11 41.60 -42.33
CA GLU A 19 33.52 41.40 -43.66
C GLU A 19 32.01 41.05 -43.66
N LEU A 20 31.36 40.97 -42.50
CA LEU A 20 29.92 40.68 -42.43
C LEU A 20 28.99 41.91 -42.49
N LEU A 21 29.53 43.10 -42.76
CA LEU A 21 28.74 44.35 -42.81
C LEU A 21 28.11 44.67 -44.18
N HIS A 22 28.39 43.89 -45.23
CA HIS A 22 27.74 44.09 -46.53
C HIS A 22 27.09 42.81 -47.07
N GLY A 23 25.77 42.76 -46.93
CA GLY A 23 24.90 42.12 -47.91
C GLY A 23 24.58 40.65 -47.71
N HIS A 24 23.54 40.36 -46.92
CA HIS A 24 22.47 39.50 -47.42
C HIS A 24 21.19 39.64 -46.57
N SER A 25 20.08 39.81 -47.27
CA SER A 25 18.71 39.93 -46.75
C SER A 25 18.19 38.59 -46.19
N GLY A 26 18.92 38.00 -45.24
CA GLY A 26 18.58 36.79 -44.51
C GLY A 26 18.74 36.94 -42.98
N ALA A 27 19.17 38.11 -42.51
CA ALA A 27 19.46 38.38 -41.10
C ALA A 27 18.20 38.61 -40.22
N THR A 28 17.02 38.76 -40.82
CA THR A 28 15.75 38.89 -40.07
C THR A 28 15.20 37.54 -39.57
N GLN A 29 15.74 36.41 -40.04
CA GLN A 29 15.32 35.08 -39.56
C GLN A 29 16.23 34.49 -38.48
N GLN A 30 17.29 35.20 -38.06
CA GLN A 30 18.18 34.77 -36.97
C GLN A 30 17.98 35.52 -35.64
N VAL A 31 17.14 36.55 -35.58
CA VAL A 31 16.86 37.26 -34.30
C VAL A 31 15.67 36.64 -33.54
N ILE A 32 14.90 35.75 -34.17
CA ILE A 32 13.91 34.89 -33.48
C ILE A 32 14.52 33.50 -33.20
N SER A 33 15.83 33.45 -32.96
CA SER A 33 16.48 32.32 -32.29
C SER A 33 16.23 32.44 -30.78
N THR A 34 14.99 32.11 -30.40
CA THR A 34 14.63 31.37 -29.18
C THR A 34 15.38 31.74 -27.89
N VAL A 35 14.66 32.43 -27.01
CA VAL A 35 14.92 32.45 -25.57
C VAL A 35 15.32 31.03 -25.11
N PRO A 36 16.45 30.83 -24.42
CA PRO A 36 16.86 29.53 -23.86
C PRO A 36 15.82 28.86 -22.93
N CYS A 37 14.77 29.62 -22.56
CA CYS A 37 13.75 29.27 -21.60
C CYS A 37 12.73 28.25 -22.13
N THR A 38 12.42 28.21 -23.44
CA THR A 38 11.31 27.38 -23.95
C THR A 38 11.60 25.87 -23.93
N LYS A 39 12.86 25.45 -24.08
CA LYS A 39 13.23 24.02 -24.06
C LYS A 39 13.19 23.38 -22.67
N HIS A 40 13.31 24.18 -21.61
CA HIS A 40 13.26 23.70 -20.22
C HIS A 40 11.93 23.99 -19.52
N LEU A 41 11.09 24.87 -20.09
CA LEU A 41 9.76 25.19 -19.59
C LEU A 41 8.88 23.95 -19.28
N PRO A 42 8.73 22.94 -20.16
CA PRO A 42 7.88 21.78 -19.85
C PRO A 42 8.41 20.95 -18.68
N PHE A 43 9.73 20.93 -18.47
CA PHE A 43 10.35 20.23 -17.34
C PHE A 43 10.06 20.92 -16.02
N PHE A 44 10.27 22.24 -15.95
CA PHE A 44 9.97 23.01 -14.74
C PHE A 44 8.49 23.03 -14.42
N PHE A 45 7.63 23.14 -15.44
CA PHE A 45 6.19 23.03 -15.27
C PHE A 45 5.77 21.66 -14.71
N SER A 46 6.38 20.57 -15.20
CA SER A 46 6.09 19.21 -14.70
C SER A 46 6.48 19.05 -13.23
N ILE A 47 7.64 19.59 -12.82
CA ILE A 47 8.08 19.55 -11.40
C ILE A 47 7.11 20.35 -10.52
N LEU A 48 6.80 21.58 -10.92
CA LEU A 48 5.88 22.44 -10.17
C LEU A 48 4.50 21.79 -10.03
N LEU A 49 3.99 21.20 -11.11
CA LEU A 49 2.72 20.49 -11.07
C LEU A 49 2.77 19.27 -10.16
N ALA A 50 3.85 18.49 -10.19
CA ALA A 50 4.05 17.36 -9.29
C ALA A 50 4.05 17.82 -7.82
N ASP A 51 4.75 18.91 -7.50
CA ASP A 51 4.82 19.48 -6.16
C ASP A 51 3.45 19.96 -5.66
N ILE A 52 2.66 20.60 -6.55
CA ILE A 52 1.28 21.04 -6.25
C ILE A 52 0.41 19.84 -5.89
N PHE A 53 0.44 18.76 -6.67
CA PHE A 53 -0.38 17.57 -6.38
C PHE A 53 0.13 16.78 -5.16
N LEU A 54 1.45 16.70 -4.94
CA LEU A 54 2.02 16.09 -3.75
C LEU A 54 1.58 16.86 -2.49
N PHE A 55 1.78 18.17 -2.45
CA PHE A 55 1.34 19.00 -1.34
C PHE A 55 -0.18 19.00 -1.18
N GLY A 56 -0.91 19.10 -2.29
CA GLY A 56 -2.36 19.04 -2.34
C GLY A 56 -2.91 17.75 -1.75
N SER A 57 -2.29 16.59 -2.03
CA SER A 57 -2.73 15.31 -1.46
C SER A 57 -2.69 15.29 0.07
N VAL A 58 -1.62 15.84 0.67
CA VAL A 58 -1.45 15.94 2.12
C VAL A 58 -2.45 16.95 2.70
N LEU A 59 -2.55 18.13 2.08
CA LEU A 59 -3.43 19.21 2.56
C LEU A 59 -4.91 18.82 2.51
N LEU A 60 -5.37 18.25 1.38
CA LEU A 60 -6.76 17.82 1.22
C LEU A 60 -7.14 16.78 2.26
N PHE A 61 -6.27 15.80 2.50
CA PHE A 61 -6.51 14.80 3.54
C PHE A 61 -6.45 15.39 4.95
N ALA A 62 -5.52 16.31 5.21
CA ALA A 62 -5.43 17.00 6.50
C ALA A 62 -6.70 17.80 6.80
N VAL A 63 -7.24 18.53 5.81
CA VAL A 63 -8.50 19.27 5.94
C VAL A 63 -9.66 18.31 6.18
N TYR A 64 -9.74 17.20 5.44
CA TYR A 64 -10.73 16.17 5.68
C TYR A 64 -10.69 15.66 7.13
N ALA A 65 -9.54 15.19 7.58
CA ALA A 65 -9.39 14.60 8.90
C ALA A 65 -9.65 15.62 10.03
N ALA A 66 -9.22 16.87 9.85
CA ALA A 66 -9.42 17.93 10.83
C ALA A 66 -10.87 18.38 10.95
N GLN A 67 -11.60 18.51 9.84
CA GLN A 67 -12.96 19.07 9.85
C GLN A 67 -14.07 18.00 9.89
N TYR A 68 -13.82 16.82 9.35
CA TYR A 68 -14.84 15.78 9.15
C TYR A 68 -14.46 14.42 9.75
N GLY A 69 -13.18 14.17 10.04
CA GLY A 69 -12.68 12.88 10.52
C GLY A 69 -12.48 12.78 12.04
N ASP A 70 -13.07 13.66 12.86
CA ASP A 70 -12.85 13.74 14.32
C ASP A 70 -11.44 14.18 14.76
N GLY A 71 -10.60 14.65 13.83
CA GLY A 71 -9.27 15.21 14.11
C GLY A 71 -8.15 14.17 14.21
N PHE A 72 -7.09 14.54 14.94
CA PHE A 72 -5.87 13.74 15.10
C PHE A 72 -5.57 13.51 16.58
N SER A 73 -5.05 12.33 16.90
CA SER A 73 -4.53 12.01 18.23
C SER A 73 -3.35 11.08 18.10
N TYR A 74 -2.27 11.40 18.80
CA TYR A 74 -1.14 10.48 18.99
C TYR A 74 -1.43 9.44 20.08
N VAL A 75 -2.11 9.87 21.16
CA VAL A 75 -2.47 9.01 22.29
C VAL A 75 -3.68 8.16 21.92
N SER A 76 -3.62 6.87 22.24
CA SER A 76 -4.75 5.98 22.05
C SER A 76 -5.88 6.34 23.00
N GLN A 77 -7.07 6.52 22.44
CA GLN A 77 -8.29 6.80 23.19
C GLN A 77 -9.33 5.76 22.80
N ARG A 78 -9.81 4.99 23.79
CA ARG A 78 -10.79 3.92 23.58
C ARG A 78 -12.09 4.43 22.95
N GLU A 79 -12.48 5.65 23.33
CA GLU A 79 -13.70 6.30 22.83
C GLU A 79 -13.53 6.95 21.44
N ALA A 80 -12.28 7.14 20.96
CA ALA A 80 -12.01 7.85 19.70
C ALA A 80 -10.83 7.25 18.88
N PRO A 81 -10.88 5.95 18.53
CA PRO A 81 -9.78 5.26 17.83
C PRO A 81 -9.55 5.79 16.41
N LEU A 82 -10.56 6.43 15.79
CA LEU A 82 -10.48 6.99 14.43
C LEU A 82 -9.40 8.06 14.28
N ARG A 83 -9.11 8.81 15.35
CA ARG A 83 -8.10 9.88 15.36
C ARG A 83 -6.69 9.37 15.09
N GLN A 84 -6.36 8.17 15.54
CA GLN A 84 -5.07 7.54 15.28
C GLN A 84 -4.99 6.98 13.86
N PHE A 85 -6.10 6.46 13.31
CA PHE A 85 -6.16 6.04 11.91
C PHE A 85 -6.01 7.23 10.95
N ASN A 86 -6.55 8.40 11.29
CA ASN A 86 -6.29 9.62 10.53
C ASN A 86 -4.83 10.02 10.56
N LEU A 87 -4.20 9.93 11.73
CA LEU A 87 -2.79 10.26 11.88
C LEU A 87 -1.91 9.26 11.10
N HIS A 88 -2.25 7.97 11.11
CA HIS A 88 -1.63 6.95 10.26
C HIS A 88 -1.72 7.34 8.78
N ALA A 89 -2.92 7.62 8.28
CA ALA A 89 -3.12 7.97 6.88
C ALA A 89 -2.37 9.26 6.48
N LEU A 90 -2.41 10.30 7.31
CA LEU A 90 -1.70 11.56 7.07
C LEU A 90 -0.17 11.34 7.02
N ILE A 91 0.37 10.58 7.98
CA ILE A 91 1.79 10.25 8.03
C ILE A 91 2.18 9.41 6.81
N MET A 92 1.37 8.44 6.38
CA MET A 92 1.66 7.60 5.23
C MET A 92 1.64 8.37 3.90
N ILE A 93 0.67 9.28 3.69
CA ILE A 93 0.67 10.17 2.52
C ILE A 93 1.91 11.06 2.55
N THR A 94 2.25 11.64 3.71
CA THR A 94 3.39 12.54 3.83
C THR A 94 4.73 11.82 3.65
N ALA A 95 4.94 10.69 4.30
CA ALA A 95 6.21 9.97 4.24
C ALA A 95 6.32 9.17 2.94
N PHE A 96 5.36 8.29 2.68
CA PHE A 96 5.49 7.27 1.65
C PHE A 96 5.21 7.77 0.24
N ILE A 97 4.46 8.88 0.11
CA ILE A 97 4.17 9.54 -1.17
C ILE A 97 4.95 10.84 -1.30
N TYR A 98 4.75 11.82 -0.40
CA TYR A 98 5.37 13.14 -0.54
C TYR A 98 6.91 13.09 -0.41
N LEU A 99 7.45 12.65 0.74
CA LEU A 99 8.90 12.63 0.95
C LEU A 99 9.61 11.65 0.01
N ASN A 100 9.01 10.47 -0.19
CA ASN A 100 9.51 9.47 -1.13
C ASN A 100 9.53 9.99 -2.58
N GLY A 101 8.46 10.64 -3.03
CA GLY A 101 8.36 11.25 -4.35
C GLY A 101 9.39 12.34 -4.57
N GLN A 102 9.59 13.21 -3.57
CA GLN A 102 10.65 14.21 -3.58
C GLN A 102 12.05 13.57 -3.64
N ALA A 103 12.29 12.50 -2.87
CA ALA A 103 13.56 11.79 -2.88
C ALA A 103 13.88 11.19 -4.26
N ILE A 104 12.87 10.65 -4.95
CA ILE A 104 13.01 10.08 -6.30
C ILE A 104 13.38 11.16 -7.33
N THR A 105 12.74 12.33 -7.26
CA THR A 105 12.94 13.41 -8.24
C THR A 105 14.09 14.35 -7.89
N VAL A 106 14.68 14.27 -6.68
CA VAL A 106 15.69 15.21 -6.17
C VAL A 106 16.89 15.40 -7.09
N TYR A 107 17.36 14.32 -7.72
CA TYR A 107 18.45 14.37 -8.69
C TYR A 107 18.09 15.11 -9.98
N LYS A 108 16.84 15.52 -10.17
CA LYS A 108 16.39 16.30 -11.33
C LYS A 108 15.89 17.67 -10.88
N SER A 109 15.11 17.75 -9.81
CA SER A 109 14.54 19.00 -9.29
C SER A 109 15.62 19.96 -8.76
N ASN A 110 16.68 19.44 -8.10
CA ASN A 110 17.82 20.25 -7.67
C ASN A 110 18.78 20.55 -8.84
N TYR A 111 18.29 21.31 -9.82
CA TYR A 111 19.07 21.68 -11.01
C TYR A 111 20.23 22.63 -10.69
N LEU A 112 20.09 23.46 -9.65
CA LEU A 112 21.12 24.41 -9.19
C LEU A 112 22.32 23.70 -8.55
N VAL A 113 22.09 22.55 -7.91
CA VAL A 113 23.13 21.78 -7.23
C VAL A 113 23.85 20.89 -8.24
N LYS A 114 25.00 21.38 -8.74
CA LYS A 114 25.84 20.63 -9.70
C LYS A 114 26.62 19.48 -9.05
N HIS A 115 26.87 19.54 -7.74
CA HIS A 115 27.61 18.51 -7.02
C HIS A 115 26.76 17.26 -6.80
N LYS A 116 27.16 16.15 -7.43
CA LYS A 116 26.47 14.85 -7.33
C LYS A 116 26.39 14.32 -5.89
N SER A 117 27.43 14.55 -5.08
CA SER A 117 27.47 14.10 -3.69
C SER A 117 26.41 14.80 -2.81
N ILE A 118 26.13 16.08 -3.06
CA ILE A 118 25.11 16.83 -2.32
C ILE A 118 23.71 16.31 -2.66
N ASN A 119 23.41 16.10 -3.95
CA ASN A 119 22.14 15.50 -4.36
C ASN A 119 21.94 14.08 -3.79
N MET A 120 23.04 13.32 -3.66
CA MET A 120 23.00 12.01 -3.02
C MET A 120 22.69 12.09 -1.52
N LEU A 121 23.26 13.08 -0.83
CA LEU A 121 22.94 13.30 0.57
C LEU A 121 21.46 13.67 0.74
N TYR A 122 20.93 14.59 -0.08
CA TYR A 122 19.51 14.92 -0.05
C TYR A 122 18.62 13.70 -0.31
N HIS A 123 18.94 12.91 -1.35
CA HIS A 123 18.23 11.67 -1.65
C HIS A 123 18.22 10.71 -0.46
N PHE A 124 19.37 10.50 0.17
CA PHE A 124 19.49 9.63 1.33
C PHE A 124 18.71 10.15 2.54
N VAL A 125 18.83 11.43 2.87
CA VAL A 125 18.15 12.05 4.02
C VAL A 125 16.63 12.02 3.83
N LEU A 126 16.12 12.31 2.64
CA LEU A 126 14.68 12.24 2.37
C LEU A 126 14.13 10.81 2.50
N HIS A 127 14.86 9.80 2.02
CA HIS A 127 14.48 8.41 2.24
C HIS A 127 14.61 7.98 3.71
N LEU A 128 15.59 8.50 4.44
CA LEU A 128 15.70 8.24 5.88
C LEU A 128 14.51 8.83 6.65
N LEU A 129 14.10 10.06 6.33
CA LEU A 129 12.87 10.66 6.88
C LEU A 129 11.63 9.84 6.50
N THR A 130 11.61 9.29 5.28
CA THR A 130 10.55 8.37 4.84
C THR A 130 10.49 7.12 5.71
N VAL A 131 11.63 6.49 6.03
CA VAL A 131 11.70 5.35 6.96
C VAL A 131 11.11 5.72 8.32
N CYS A 132 11.54 6.84 8.91
CA CYS A 132 11.03 7.31 10.20
C CYS A 132 9.51 7.51 10.17
N GLY A 133 8.99 8.12 9.10
CA GLY A 133 7.55 8.33 8.92
C GLY A 133 6.77 7.03 8.76
N ILE A 134 7.27 6.06 7.98
CA ILE A 134 6.64 4.74 7.85
C ILE A 134 6.53 4.05 9.22
N LEU A 135 7.62 4.05 10.00
CA LEU A 135 7.62 3.45 11.34
C LEU A 135 6.61 4.14 12.26
N ALA A 136 6.57 5.48 12.26
CA ALA A 136 5.61 6.24 13.05
C ALA A 136 4.15 5.94 12.64
N GLY A 137 3.84 5.87 11.35
CA GLY A 137 2.49 5.56 10.90
C GLY A 137 2.10 4.11 11.19
N LEU A 138 3.01 3.13 11.06
CA LEU A 138 2.74 1.74 11.46
C LEU A 138 2.46 1.63 12.96
N TYR A 139 3.22 2.38 13.78
CA TYR A 139 3.00 2.45 15.22
C TYR A 139 1.61 3.01 15.57
N MET A 140 1.13 4.05 14.85
CA MET A 140 -0.22 4.59 15.05
C MET A 140 -1.33 3.56 14.80
N THR A 141 -1.25 2.80 13.71
CA THR A 141 -2.29 1.80 13.39
C THR A 141 -2.24 0.60 14.34
N TYR A 142 -1.05 0.17 14.74
CA TYR A 142 -0.88 -0.90 15.73
C TYR A 142 -1.56 -0.53 17.05
N ASN A 143 -1.21 0.63 17.62
CA ASN A 143 -1.81 1.09 18.87
C ASN A 143 -3.33 1.29 18.78
N ALA A 144 -3.83 1.80 17.65
CA ALA A 144 -5.26 1.98 17.44
C ALA A 144 -6.01 0.65 17.44
N GLN A 145 -5.42 -0.39 16.83
CA GLN A 145 -5.99 -1.74 16.79
C GLN A 145 -5.96 -2.42 18.16
N GLU A 146 -4.85 -2.33 18.90
CA GLU A 146 -4.74 -2.87 20.27
C GLU A 146 -5.82 -2.26 21.18
N THR A 147 -5.98 -0.93 21.14
CA THR A 147 -6.99 -0.24 21.95
C THR A 147 -8.43 -0.68 21.62
N LEU A 148 -8.69 -1.03 20.35
CA LEU A 148 -9.98 -1.57 19.92
C LEU A 148 -10.21 -3.01 20.41
N GLN A 149 -9.15 -3.82 20.59
CA GLN A 149 -9.25 -5.19 21.11
C GLN A 149 -9.67 -5.24 22.57
N GLU A 150 -9.21 -4.28 23.39
CA GLU A 150 -9.55 -4.21 24.81
C GLU A 150 -11.06 -4.00 25.07
N GLY A 151 -11.87 -3.70 24.04
CA GLY A 151 -13.31 -3.50 24.14
C GLY A 151 -14.21 -4.39 23.27
N ARG A 152 -13.65 -5.26 22.43
CA ARG A 152 -14.43 -6.16 21.54
C ARG A 152 -13.76 -7.52 21.40
N ALA A 153 -14.57 -8.57 21.22
CA ALA A 153 -14.03 -9.90 20.91
C ALA A 153 -13.26 -9.88 19.57
N ARG A 154 -11.93 -10.07 19.67
CA ARG A 154 -10.96 -10.40 18.60
C ARG A 154 -10.98 -9.46 17.38
N VAL A 155 -10.33 -8.29 17.48
CA VAL A 155 -9.93 -7.53 16.27
C VAL A 155 -8.76 -8.27 15.63
N VAL A 156 -8.98 -8.85 14.44
CA VAL A 156 -7.92 -9.54 13.70
C VAL A 156 -7.01 -8.51 13.04
N HIS A 157 -5.71 -8.55 13.30
CA HIS A 157 -4.75 -7.72 12.55
C HIS A 157 -4.56 -8.28 11.14
N PHE A 158 -4.13 -7.42 10.21
CA PHE A 158 -3.72 -7.80 8.86
C PHE A 158 -4.75 -8.58 8.03
N TYR A 159 -6.05 -8.34 8.23
CA TYR A 159 -7.09 -9.03 7.44
C TYR A 159 -7.40 -8.36 6.09
N SER A 160 -7.09 -7.07 5.93
CA SER A 160 -7.44 -6.32 4.72
C SER A 160 -6.36 -6.40 3.65
N VAL A 161 -6.74 -6.38 2.37
CA VAL A 161 -5.79 -6.33 1.25
C VAL A 161 -4.89 -5.08 1.31
N HIS A 162 -5.42 -3.95 1.80
CA HIS A 162 -4.60 -2.79 2.14
C HIS A 162 -3.42 -3.15 3.06
N SER A 163 -3.66 -3.89 4.16
CA SER A 163 -2.62 -4.23 5.12
C SER A 163 -1.58 -5.20 4.57
N TRP A 164 -1.97 -6.17 3.72
CA TRP A 164 -1.04 -7.05 3.00
C TRP A 164 -0.20 -6.27 1.98
N THR A 165 -0.85 -5.40 1.21
CA THR A 165 -0.17 -4.54 0.21
C THR A 165 0.80 -3.59 0.91
N GLY A 166 0.40 -3.00 2.04
CA GLY A 166 1.25 -2.16 2.88
C GLY A 166 2.48 -2.91 3.40
N LEU A 167 2.30 -4.12 3.93
CA LEU A 167 3.40 -4.95 4.43
C LEU A 167 4.41 -5.31 3.34
N ILE A 168 3.93 -5.75 2.17
CA ILE A 168 4.77 -6.03 1.00
C ILE A 168 5.53 -4.76 0.59
N THR A 169 4.84 -3.61 0.53
CA THR A 169 5.46 -2.33 0.14
C THR A 169 6.56 -1.91 1.11
N VAL A 170 6.34 -2.01 2.42
CA VAL A 170 7.34 -1.69 3.45
C VAL A 170 8.55 -2.62 3.34
N GLY A 171 8.32 -3.93 3.11
CA GLY A 171 9.38 -4.90 2.86
C GLY A 171 10.22 -4.55 1.63
N LEU A 172 9.58 -4.27 0.50
CA LEU A 172 10.26 -3.87 -0.74
C LEU A 172 11.02 -2.55 -0.56
N PHE A 173 10.43 -1.56 0.10
CA PHE A 173 11.10 -0.29 0.39
C PHE A 173 12.33 -0.49 1.27
N THR A 174 12.27 -1.37 2.28
CA THR A 174 13.39 -1.67 3.16
C THR A 174 14.55 -2.32 2.40
N ILE A 175 14.26 -3.32 1.56
CA ILE A 175 15.26 -3.96 0.69
C ILE A 175 15.90 -2.92 -0.23
N GLN A 176 15.08 -2.06 -0.83
CA GLN A 176 15.53 -0.99 -1.72
C GLN A 176 16.42 0.04 -1.01
N PHE A 177 16.07 0.45 0.20
CA PHE A 177 16.82 1.39 1.01
C PHE A 177 18.18 0.83 1.39
N LEU A 178 18.23 -0.41 1.90
CA LEU A 178 19.48 -1.09 2.26
C LEU A 178 20.37 -1.31 1.04
N PHE A 179 19.79 -1.79 -0.07
CA PHE A 179 20.53 -1.96 -1.33
C PHE A 179 21.13 -0.63 -1.81
N GLY A 180 20.36 0.46 -1.74
CA GLY A 180 20.84 1.81 -2.09
C GLY A 180 21.96 2.30 -1.16
N PHE A 181 21.80 2.10 0.14
CA PHE A 181 22.78 2.48 1.16
C PHE A 181 24.12 1.78 0.94
N PHE A 182 24.13 0.45 0.82
CA PHE A 182 25.37 -0.29 0.62
C PHE A 182 25.97 -0.06 -0.78
N SER A 183 25.14 -0.01 -1.83
CA SER A 183 25.65 0.10 -3.20
C SER A 183 26.16 1.50 -3.54
N PHE A 184 25.52 2.56 -3.02
CA PHE A 184 25.85 3.93 -3.38
C PHE A 184 26.53 4.69 -2.26
N PHE A 185 26.00 4.65 -1.03
CA PHE A 185 26.41 5.50 0.10
C PHE A 185 27.69 4.99 0.79
N VAL A 186 27.74 3.72 1.20
CA VAL A 186 28.93 3.12 1.85
C VAL A 186 30.13 3.09 0.92
N THR A 187 29.89 2.82 -0.36
CA THR A 187 30.96 2.76 -1.38
C THR A 187 31.61 4.13 -1.67
N LEU A 188 31.16 5.25 -1.06
CA LEU A 188 31.85 6.55 -1.21
C LEU A 188 33.21 6.54 -0.53
N CYS A 189 33.34 5.78 0.55
CA CYS A 189 34.61 5.62 1.25
C CYS A 189 35.67 4.96 0.35
N CYS A 190 35.27 4.10 -0.60
CA CYS A 190 36.18 3.38 -1.50
C CYS A 190 35.92 3.73 -2.98
N ARG A 191 36.23 4.97 -3.36
CA ARG A 191 35.73 5.61 -4.59
C ARG A 191 36.24 5.01 -5.93
N LYS A 192 37.48 4.49 -5.99
CA LYS A 192 38.08 4.00 -7.24
C LYS A 192 37.66 2.56 -7.60
N MET A 193 37.52 1.66 -6.63
CA MET A 193 37.23 0.24 -6.85
C MET A 193 35.74 -0.05 -7.14
N THR A 194 34.83 0.82 -6.70
CA THR A 194 33.38 0.56 -6.67
C THR A 194 32.59 1.20 -7.81
N ALA A 195 33.23 1.95 -8.71
CA ALA A 195 32.55 2.64 -9.82
C ALA A 195 31.82 1.69 -10.77
N ARG A 196 32.43 0.53 -11.08
CA ARG A 196 31.84 -0.49 -11.96
C ARG A 196 30.61 -1.17 -11.34
N MET A 197 30.62 -1.40 -10.03
CA MET A 197 29.48 -1.96 -9.30
C MET A 197 28.30 -0.99 -9.30
N ARG A 198 28.54 0.30 -9.02
CA ARG A 198 27.50 1.35 -9.06
C ARG A 198 26.86 1.50 -10.44
N ALA A 199 27.66 1.39 -11.51
CA ALA A 199 27.15 1.48 -12.87
C ALA A 199 26.14 0.36 -13.19
N LYS A 200 26.38 -0.86 -12.68
CA LYS A 200 25.46 -2.00 -12.82
C LYS A 200 24.27 -1.94 -11.87
N ALA A 201 24.46 -1.46 -10.65
CA ALA A 201 23.41 -1.36 -9.63
C ALA A 201 22.39 -0.25 -9.93
N LEU A 202 22.80 0.85 -10.57
CA LEU A 202 21.95 2.02 -10.83
C LEU A 202 20.65 1.73 -11.62
N PRO A 203 20.67 1.01 -12.76
CA PRO A 203 19.45 0.70 -13.49
C PRO A 203 18.49 -0.17 -12.67
N ILE A 204 19.01 -1.15 -11.91
CA ILE A 204 18.22 -2.03 -11.04
C ILE A 204 17.58 -1.21 -9.92
N HIS A 205 18.38 -0.38 -9.23
CA HIS A 205 17.89 0.51 -8.18
C HIS A 205 16.79 1.43 -8.69
N ARG A 206 16.96 2.03 -9.87
CA ARG A 206 15.93 2.92 -10.44
C ARG A 206 14.64 2.17 -10.78
N LEU A 207 14.74 1.00 -11.42
CA LEU A 207 13.58 0.20 -11.77
C LEU A 207 12.81 -0.23 -10.52
N PHE A 208 13.52 -0.76 -9.53
CA PHE A 208 12.91 -1.24 -8.30
C PHE A 208 12.30 -0.11 -7.47
N ALA A 209 12.90 1.09 -7.47
CA ALA A 209 12.31 2.28 -6.85
C ALA A 209 10.93 2.61 -7.43
N MET A 210 10.74 2.44 -8.75
CA MET A 210 9.44 2.68 -9.39
C MET A 210 8.40 1.66 -8.95
N ILE A 211 8.79 0.38 -8.89
CA ILE A 211 7.92 -0.71 -8.40
C ILE A 211 7.44 -0.39 -6.97
N VAL A 212 8.35 0.02 -6.11
CA VAL A 212 8.03 0.40 -4.72
C VAL A 212 7.13 1.63 -4.66
N LEU A 213 7.39 2.66 -5.48
CA LEU A 213 6.52 3.84 -5.54
C LEU A 213 5.09 3.44 -5.92
N CYS A 214 4.93 2.56 -6.91
CA CYS A 214 3.59 2.15 -7.28
C CYS A 214 2.88 1.24 -6.30
N ALA A 215 3.60 0.32 -5.65
CA ALA A 215 3.04 -0.45 -4.55
C ALA A 215 2.58 0.47 -3.40
N SER A 216 3.34 1.54 -3.10
CA SER A 216 2.97 2.51 -2.07
C SER A 216 1.70 3.30 -2.43
N VAL A 217 1.53 3.65 -3.70
CA VAL A 217 0.32 4.31 -4.19
C VAL A 217 -0.89 3.38 -4.10
N SER A 218 -0.76 2.11 -4.50
CA SER A 218 -1.81 1.10 -4.32
C SER A 218 -2.20 0.92 -2.84
N ALA A 219 -1.21 0.88 -1.94
CA ALA A 219 -1.46 0.82 -0.50
C ALA A 219 -2.19 2.08 0.02
N VAL A 220 -1.79 3.27 -0.41
CA VAL A 220 -2.45 4.52 0.02
C VAL A 220 -3.88 4.63 -0.52
N ILE A 221 -4.13 4.28 -1.79
CA ILE A 221 -5.48 4.34 -2.38
C ILE A 221 -6.43 3.36 -1.69
N SER A 222 -5.98 2.10 -1.51
CA SER A 222 -6.77 1.08 -0.78
C SER A 222 -7.02 1.50 0.66
N GLY A 223 -6.03 2.11 1.32
CA GLY A 223 -6.13 2.62 2.68
C GLY A 223 -7.12 3.78 2.81
N LEU A 224 -7.07 4.77 1.91
CA LEU A 224 -8.03 5.87 1.85
C LEU A 224 -9.45 5.38 1.57
N SER A 225 -9.60 4.39 0.69
CA SER A 225 -10.89 3.77 0.40
C SER A 225 -11.44 2.95 1.56
N GLN A 226 -10.58 2.28 2.33
CA GLN A 226 -10.96 1.59 3.56
C GLN A 226 -11.34 2.59 4.66
N LEU A 227 -10.57 3.66 4.84
CA LEU A 227 -10.85 4.74 5.79
C LEU A 227 -12.19 5.42 5.49
N ALA A 228 -12.42 5.81 4.25
CA ALA A 228 -13.66 6.47 3.83
C ALA A 228 -14.89 5.62 4.17
N ARG A 229 -14.85 4.31 3.91
CA ARG A 229 -15.96 3.41 4.25
C ARG A 229 -16.20 3.25 5.74
N PHE A 230 -15.17 3.38 6.57
CA PHE A 230 -15.33 3.29 8.03
C PHE A 230 -15.78 4.59 8.67
N GLN A 231 -15.43 5.73 8.10
CA GLN A 231 -15.76 7.04 8.67
C GLN A 231 -17.01 7.66 8.06
N LEU A 232 -17.32 7.36 6.80
CA LEU A 232 -18.44 7.94 6.05
C LEU A 232 -19.57 6.92 5.87
N THR A 233 -20.11 6.45 6.99
CA THR A 233 -21.08 5.34 7.05
C THR A 233 -22.53 5.75 6.89
N GLY A 234 -22.85 7.05 6.88
CA GLY A 234 -24.25 7.53 6.91
C GLY A 234 -24.95 7.33 8.26
N ASP A 235 -24.18 7.09 9.32
CA ASP A 235 -24.72 6.85 10.66
C ASP A 235 -25.32 8.14 11.26
N GLN A 236 -26.65 8.19 11.29
CA GLN A 236 -27.43 9.31 11.81
C GLN A 236 -27.24 9.51 13.32
N ALA A 237 -26.97 8.45 14.08
CA ALA A 237 -26.83 8.54 15.54
C ALA A 237 -25.58 9.33 15.95
N ASN A 238 -24.51 9.25 15.14
CA ASN A 238 -23.27 9.96 15.34
C ASN A 238 -23.09 11.13 14.36
N ASN A 239 -24.15 11.52 13.65
CA ASN A 239 -24.15 12.59 12.63
C ASN A 239 -23.04 12.43 11.58
N ARG A 240 -22.81 11.20 11.10
CA ARG A 240 -21.76 10.90 10.13
C ARG A 240 -22.28 11.03 8.69
N PRO A 241 -21.58 11.74 7.80
CA PRO A 241 -21.97 11.82 6.40
C PRO A 241 -21.88 10.43 5.73
N ASP A 242 -22.74 10.16 4.75
CA ASP A 242 -22.64 8.96 3.92
C ASP A 242 -21.66 9.20 2.77
N TYR A 243 -20.78 8.22 2.52
CA TYR A 243 -19.88 8.24 1.37
C TYR A 243 -20.63 8.40 0.04
N ARG A 244 -21.82 7.80 -0.08
CA ARG A 244 -22.65 7.77 -1.29
C ARG A 244 -23.28 9.11 -1.64
N ASP A 245 -23.45 9.98 -0.65
CA ASP A 245 -24.08 11.30 -0.83
C ASP A 245 -23.16 12.29 -1.57
N PHE A 246 -21.91 11.90 -1.84
CA PHE A 246 -20.92 12.73 -2.55
C PHE A 246 -20.75 14.12 -1.93
N GLY A 247 -20.89 14.21 -0.60
CA GLY A 247 -20.67 15.45 0.14
C GLY A 247 -19.21 15.91 0.11
N LEU A 248 -18.97 17.12 0.61
CA LEU A 248 -17.63 17.70 0.73
C LEU A 248 -16.58 16.77 1.38
N PRO A 249 -16.85 16.02 2.48
CA PRO A 249 -15.88 15.06 3.03
C PRO A 249 -15.47 13.97 2.04
N THR A 250 -16.42 13.41 1.28
CA THR A 250 -16.15 12.42 0.23
C THR A 250 -15.28 13.02 -0.88
N ILE A 251 -15.61 14.23 -1.32
CA ILE A 251 -14.85 14.94 -2.35
C ILE A 251 -13.40 15.16 -1.91
N LEU A 252 -13.17 15.57 -0.66
CA LEU A 252 -11.82 15.83 -0.14
C LEU A 252 -10.96 14.56 -0.11
N VAL A 253 -11.50 13.43 0.38
CA VAL A 253 -10.78 12.15 0.41
C VAL A 253 -10.46 11.67 -1.01
N ASN A 254 -11.46 11.72 -1.90
CA ASN A 254 -11.29 11.29 -3.28
C ASN A 254 -10.31 12.17 -4.04
N LEU A 255 -10.36 13.49 -3.85
CA LEU A 255 -9.44 14.43 -4.48
C LEU A 255 -8.02 14.26 -3.94
N SER A 256 -7.83 13.92 -2.66
CA SER A 256 -6.53 13.52 -2.12
C SER A 256 -5.99 12.28 -2.82
N ALA A 257 -6.81 11.23 -2.96
CA ALA A 257 -6.42 9.98 -3.65
C ALA A 257 -6.08 10.22 -5.12
N VAL A 258 -6.89 10.98 -5.85
CA VAL A 258 -6.62 11.36 -7.25
C VAL A 258 -5.34 12.20 -7.35
N SER A 259 -5.11 13.11 -6.40
CA SER A 259 -3.87 13.90 -6.35
C SER A 259 -2.63 13.02 -6.20
N VAL A 260 -2.69 11.97 -5.37
CA VAL A 260 -1.61 10.96 -5.26
C VAL A 260 -1.34 10.27 -6.60
N ILE A 261 -2.39 9.87 -7.32
CA ILE A 261 -2.27 9.21 -8.63
C ILE A 261 -1.61 10.16 -9.65
N VAL A 262 -2.12 11.39 -9.76
CA VAL A 262 -1.59 12.38 -10.71
C VAL A 262 -0.14 12.74 -10.39
N ALA A 263 0.19 12.97 -9.11
CA ALA A 263 1.56 13.20 -8.68
C ALA A 263 2.49 12.04 -9.07
N THR A 264 2.04 10.80 -8.90
CA THR A 264 2.81 9.60 -9.27
C THR A 264 3.08 9.56 -10.77
N ILE A 265 2.06 9.78 -11.60
CA ILE A 265 2.22 9.83 -13.07
C ILE A 265 3.24 10.90 -13.46
N LEU A 266 3.19 12.08 -12.83
CA LEU A 266 4.15 13.16 -13.07
C LEU A 266 5.55 12.78 -12.61
N ILE A 267 5.73 12.12 -11.47
CA ILE A 267 7.04 11.62 -11.00
C ILE A 267 7.62 10.60 -12.00
N PHE A 268 6.80 9.68 -12.51
CA PHE A 268 7.21 8.74 -13.57
C PHE A 268 7.64 9.49 -14.83
N PHE A 269 6.82 10.42 -15.30
CA PHE A 269 7.13 11.26 -16.46
C PHE A 269 8.45 12.02 -16.27
N ILE A 270 8.63 12.67 -15.12
CA ILE A 270 9.85 13.37 -14.75
C ILE A 270 11.04 12.42 -14.76
N THR A 271 10.90 11.21 -14.23
CA THR A 271 11.97 10.21 -14.08
C THR A 271 12.40 9.58 -15.40
N PHE A 272 11.48 9.34 -16.33
CA PHE A 272 11.77 8.61 -17.57
C PHE A 272 11.90 9.49 -18.82
N VAL A 273 11.10 10.55 -18.94
CA VAL A 273 11.05 11.37 -20.16
C VAL A 273 12.18 12.40 -20.17
N PHE A 274 12.39 13.12 -19.08
CA PHE A 274 13.45 14.13 -19.02
C PHE A 274 14.81 13.49 -18.72
N LYS A 275 15.57 13.18 -19.78
CA LYS A 275 16.88 12.53 -19.70
C LYS A 275 17.97 13.53 -19.25
N ARG A 276 18.57 13.34 -18.07
CA ARG A 276 19.68 14.19 -17.55
C ARG A 276 21.05 13.88 -18.18
N ARG A 277 21.12 13.36 -19.42
CA ARG A 277 22.29 12.83 -20.18
C ARG A 277 22.53 11.30 -20.06
N GLN A 278 22.14 10.50 -21.06
CA GLN A 278 22.81 9.25 -21.43
C GLN A 278 22.28 8.68 -22.77
N ALA A 279 23.21 8.30 -23.66
CA ALA A 279 22.97 7.56 -24.90
C ALA A 279 22.95 6.05 -24.60
N TYR A 280 21.86 5.38 -24.98
CA TYR A 280 21.76 3.93 -25.14
C TYR A 280 20.63 3.70 -26.17
N ASP A 281 20.98 3.10 -27.30
CA ASP A 281 20.12 2.89 -28.48
C ASP A 281 19.19 1.68 -28.30
N LEU A 282 18.17 1.83 -27.46
CA LEU A 282 16.90 1.11 -27.61
C LEU A 282 15.83 2.19 -27.74
N PRO A 283 14.84 2.09 -28.66
CA PRO A 283 13.82 3.13 -28.78
C PRO A 283 13.21 3.36 -27.40
N VAL A 284 13.50 4.55 -26.84
CA VAL A 284 13.18 4.93 -25.45
C VAL A 284 11.69 4.75 -25.19
N LEU A 285 10.89 4.94 -26.23
CA LEU A 285 9.46 4.69 -26.29
C LEU A 285 9.08 3.24 -25.95
N PHE A 286 9.78 2.22 -26.46
CA PHE A 286 9.47 0.80 -26.22
C PHE A 286 9.73 0.38 -24.76
N LYS A 287 10.82 0.89 -24.16
CA LYS A 287 11.10 0.66 -22.72
C LYS A 287 10.08 1.35 -21.83
N ILE A 288 9.67 2.57 -22.18
CA ILE A 288 8.68 3.32 -21.40
C ILE A 288 7.30 2.65 -21.54
N ILE A 289 6.90 2.24 -22.74
CA ILE A 289 5.62 1.55 -22.99
C ILE A 289 5.53 0.24 -22.24
N LEU A 290 6.54 -0.64 -22.31
CA LEU A 290 6.49 -1.93 -21.60
C LEU A 290 6.47 -1.75 -20.08
N LEU A 291 7.19 -0.78 -19.55
CA LEU A 291 7.37 -0.57 -18.12
C LEU A 291 6.18 0.21 -17.51
N VAL A 292 5.59 1.13 -18.28
CA VAL A 292 4.31 1.77 -17.97
C VAL A 292 3.17 0.76 -18.11
N ALA A 293 3.18 -0.12 -19.11
CA ALA A 293 2.22 -1.21 -19.22
C ALA A 293 2.34 -2.16 -18.01
N GLN A 294 3.55 -2.51 -17.58
CA GLN A 294 3.76 -3.31 -16.37
C GLN A 294 3.29 -2.59 -15.09
N PHE A 295 3.53 -1.29 -14.98
CA PHE A 295 3.09 -0.47 -13.85
C PHE A 295 1.56 -0.34 -13.81
N VAL A 296 0.93 -0.09 -14.96
CA VAL A 296 -0.53 -0.06 -15.11
C VAL A 296 -1.10 -1.45 -14.84
N GLU A 297 -0.51 -2.54 -15.33
CA GLU A 297 -0.97 -3.90 -15.04
C GLU A 297 -0.85 -4.23 -13.56
N VAL A 298 0.26 -3.92 -12.88
CA VAL A 298 0.41 -4.21 -11.45
C VAL A 298 -0.55 -3.38 -10.60
N VAL A 299 -0.69 -2.08 -10.89
CA VAL A 299 -1.64 -1.22 -10.18
C VAL A 299 -3.07 -1.65 -10.47
N LEU A 300 -3.40 -1.98 -11.72
CA LEU A 300 -4.72 -2.45 -12.12
C LEU A 300 -5.03 -3.80 -11.47
N ILE A 301 -4.08 -4.75 -11.42
CA ILE A 301 -4.23 -6.03 -10.74
C ILE A 301 -4.46 -5.80 -9.24
N LEU A 302 -3.72 -4.91 -8.59
CA LEU A 302 -3.89 -4.63 -7.15
C LEU A 302 -5.20 -3.90 -6.84
N VAL A 303 -5.61 -2.95 -7.69
CA VAL A 303 -6.88 -2.23 -7.56
C VAL A 303 -8.07 -3.13 -7.88
N VAL A 304 -7.96 -3.98 -8.90
CA VAL A 304 -8.98 -4.99 -9.25
C VAL A 304 -9.04 -6.07 -8.18
N ALA A 305 -7.91 -6.51 -7.62
CA ALA A 305 -7.88 -7.45 -6.50
C ALA A 305 -8.54 -6.85 -5.25
N GLU A 306 -8.30 -5.58 -4.95
CA GLU A 306 -9.02 -4.85 -3.91
C GLU A 306 -10.53 -4.81 -4.23
N PHE A 307 -10.93 -4.44 -5.46
CA PHE A 307 -12.34 -4.39 -5.84
C PHE A 307 -13.04 -5.76 -5.74
N ILE A 308 -12.39 -6.82 -6.22
CA ILE A 308 -12.88 -8.20 -6.10
C ILE A 308 -12.96 -8.61 -4.63
N PHE A 309 -11.92 -8.37 -3.84
CA PHE A 309 -11.92 -8.71 -2.42
C PHE A 309 -13.02 -7.95 -1.67
N GLN A 310 -13.25 -6.67 -1.99
CA GLN A 310 -14.31 -5.87 -1.38
C GLN A 310 -15.73 -6.26 -1.83
N LEU A 311 -15.88 -6.81 -3.04
CA LEU A 311 -17.13 -7.44 -3.49
C LEU A 311 -17.38 -8.79 -2.82
N VAL A 312 -16.32 -9.59 -2.65
CA VAL A 312 -16.41 -10.97 -2.18
C VAL A 312 -16.50 -11.07 -0.66
N THR A 313 -15.78 -10.21 0.08
CA THR A 313 -15.69 -10.27 1.55
C THR A 313 -17.04 -10.18 2.27
N PRO A 314 -17.99 -9.29 1.90
CA PRO A 314 -19.31 -9.24 2.53
C PRO A 314 -20.12 -10.52 2.28
N HIS A 315 -20.00 -11.10 1.09
CA HIS A 315 -20.68 -12.34 0.72
C HIS A 315 -20.07 -13.56 1.43
N VAL A 316 -18.75 -13.65 1.50
CA VAL A 316 -18.05 -14.71 2.22
C VAL A 316 -18.33 -14.61 3.73
N ASN A 317 -18.32 -13.40 4.31
CA ASN A 317 -18.69 -13.23 5.71
C ASN A 317 -20.16 -13.58 5.97
N LYS A 318 -21.09 -13.28 5.06
CA LYS A 318 -22.49 -13.73 5.18
C LYS A 318 -22.66 -15.25 5.05
N VAL A 319 -21.83 -15.92 4.24
CA VAL A 319 -21.84 -17.38 4.12
C VAL A 319 -21.23 -18.03 5.36
N ILE A 320 -20.10 -17.51 5.85
CA ILE A 320 -19.42 -18.00 7.06
C ILE A 320 -20.28 -17.77 8.31
N ASN A 321 -20.96 -16.62 8.39
CA ASN A 321 -21.82 -16.27 9.52
C ASN A 321 -23.27 -16.80 9.36
N GLY A 322 -23.54 -17.62 8.33
CA GLY A 322 -24.81 -18.34 8.19
C GLY A 322 -26.02 -17.51 7.72
N ASP A 323 -25.82 -16.27 7.28
CA ASP A 323 -26.90 -15.37 6.87
C ASP A 323 -27.36 -15.58 5.41
N LEU A 324 -26.53 -16.17 4.55
CA LEU A 324 -26.87 -16.34 3.12
C LEU A 324 -27.70 -17.60 2.81
N LEU A 325 -27.63 -18.61 3.68
CA LEU A 325 -28.47 -19.80 3.63
C LEU A 325 -29.21 -19.82 4.96
N GLY A 326 -30.48 -19.39 4.96
CA GLY A 326 -31.31 -19.30 6.16
C GLY A 326 -31.05 -20.48 7.11
N ASN A 327 -30.61 -20.14 8.32
CA ASN A 327 -30.09 -20.99 9.39
C ASN A 327 -31.09 -22.03 9.95
N THR A 328 -32.12 -22.39 9.18
CA THR A 328 -33.12 -23.39 9.53
C THR A 328 -32.90 -24.70 8.80
N THR A 329 -32.54 -24.68 7.50
CA THR A 329 -32.51 -25.90 6.68
C THR A 329 -31.30 -26.78 6.95
N LEU A 330 -30.09 -26.21 6.99
CA LEU A 330 -28.87 -26.99 7.26
C LEU A 330 -28.87 -27.51 8.69
N THR A 331 -29.29 -26.66 9.64
CA THR A 331 -29.39 -27.00 11.06
C THR A 331 -30.45 -28.07 11.31
N HIS A 332 -31.61 -28.02 10.63
CA HIS A 332 -32.59 -29.11 10.68
C HIS A 332 -32.07 -30.42 10.07
N MET A 333 -31.36 -30.36 8.94
CA MET A 333 -30.79 -31.56 8.33
C MET A 333 -29.72 -32.19 9.21
N LEU A 334 -28.85 -31.37 9.82
CA LEU A 334 -27.81 -31.85 10.73
C LEU A 334 -28.42 -32.43 12.01
N ASN A 335 -29.47 -31.81 12.55
CA ASN A 335 -30.18 -32.31 13.72
C ASN A 335 -30.93 -33.63 13.41
N ASN A 336 -31.62 -33.73 12.27
CA ASN A 336 -32.26 -34.98 11.85
C ASN A 336 -31.26 -36.11 11.58
N ALA A 337 -30.11 -35.79 10.98
CA ALA A 337 -29.04 -36.76 10.76
C ALA A 337 -28.46 -37.26 12.10
N THR A 338 -28.20 -36.34 13.03
CA THR A 338 -27.72 -36.68 14.38
C THR A 338 -28.72 -37.55 15.14
N GLN A 339 -30.02 -37.25 15.02
CA GLN A 339 -31.09 -38.03 15.66
C GLN A 339 -31.23 -39.43 15.06
N SER A 340 -31.06 -39.57 13.73
CA SER A 340 -31.03 -40.89 13.05
C SER A 340 -29.82 -41.72 13.44
N ILE A 341 -28.64 -41.09 13.61
CA ILE A 341 -27.44 -41.79 14.07
C ILE A 341 -27.63 -42.28 15.51
N ASN A 342 -28.18 -41.45 16.40
CA ASN A 342 -28.42 -41.83 17.78
C ASN A 342 -29.46 -42.95 17.92
N SER A 343 -30.51 -42.95 17.10
CA SER A 343 -31.50 -44.05 17.10
C SER A 343 -30.90 -45.37 16.59
N PHE A 344 -30.04 -45.30 15.57
CA PHE A 344 -29.31 -46.47 15.07
C PHE A 344 -28.37 -47.05 16.14
N ILE A 345 -27.57 -46.20 16.80
CA ILE A 345 -26.66 -46.62 17.88
C ILE A 345 -27.43 -47.24 19.05
N SER A 346 -28.55 -46.65 19.45
CA SER A 346 -29.40 -47.20 20.52
C SER A 346 -29.95 -48.57 20.15
N THR A 347 -30.47 -48.72 18.93
CA THR A 347 -31.01 -49.99 18.43
C THR A 347 -29.94 -51.07 18.34
N ALA A 348 -28.75 -50.73 17.83
CA ALA A 348 -27.61 -51.64 17.76
C ALA A 348 -27.14 -52.06 19.16
N THR A 349 -27.07 -51.11 20.10
CA THR A 349 -26.68 -51.39 21.50
C THR A 349 -27.69 -52.31 22.18
N GLN A 350 -28.99 -52.11 21.96
CA GLN A 350 -30.05 -52.96 22.50
C GLN A 350 -29.99 -54.38 21.89
N HIS A 351 -29.70 -54.49 20.59
CA HIS A 351 -29.55 -55.78 19.94
C HIS A 351 -28.33 -56.57 20.45
N ILE A 352 -27.22 -55.87 20.73
CA ILE A 352 -26.01 -56.45 21.33
C ILE A 352 -26.28 -56.87 22.79
N SER A 353 -26.98 -56.05 23.56
CA SER A 353 -27.41 -56.37 24.93
C SER A 353 -28.32 -57.61 24.96
N ASN A 354 -29.29 -57.69 24.05
CA ASN A 354 -30.18 -58.85 23.95
C ASN A 354 -29.42 -60.12 23.52
N LEU A 355 -28.45 -59.99 22.61
CA LEU A 355 -27.56 -61.11 22.24
C LEU A 355 -26.70 -61.58 23.42
N ALA A 356 -26.13 -60.64 24.20
CA ALA A 356 -25.35 -60.95 25.39
C ALA A 356 -26.20 -61.65 26.48
N ASN A 357 -27.45 -61.22 26.66
CA ASN A 357 -28.37 -61.86 27.60
C ASN A 357 -28.90 -63.21 27.10
N SER A 358 -29.00 -63.42 25.78
CA SER A 358 -29.36 -64.72 25.20
C SER A 358 -28.22 -65.75 25.18
N GLY A 359 -26.97 -65.31 25.39
CA GLY A 359 -25.78 -66.17 25.53
C GLY A 359 -25.48 -66.61 26.97
N SER A 360 -26.17 -66.04 27.97
CA SER A 360 -26.00 -66.35 29.40
C SER A 360 -27.02 -67.40 29.86
N GLY A 361 -26.98 -68.57 29.21
CA GLY A 361 -27.86 -69.71 29.47
C GLY A 361 -27.11 -71.00 29.78
N SER A 362 -26.05 -70.97 30.59
CA SER A 362 -25.55 -72.13 31.34
C SER A 362 -24.35 -71.75 32.23
N GLY A 363 -24.38 -72.07 33.53
CA GLY A 363 -23.16 -72.28 34.32
C GLY A 363 -23.03 -71.48 35.61
N ASP A 364 -23.72 -71.95 36.66
CA ASP A 364 -23.26 -72.17 38.04
C ASP A 364 -22.10 -71.34 38.66
N SER A 365 -22.50 -70.62 39.71
CA SER A 365 -21.91 -70.53 41.07
C SER A 365 -20.40 -70.31 41.33
N ASN A 366 -20.18 -69.31 42.19
CA ASN A 366 -19.21 -69.19 43.30
C ASN A 366 -17.84 -68.49 43.12
N THR A 367 -17.66 -67.53 44.04
CA THR A 367 -16.44 -67.08 44.77
C THR A 367 -15.46 -66.04 44.19
N THR A 368 -15.48 -64.85 44.84
CA THR A 368 -14.39 -63.97 45.34
C THR A 368 -13.35 -63.35 44.39
N THR A 369 -13.38 -62.01 44.25
CA THR A 369 -12.35 -61.00 44.69
C THR A 369 -12.63 -59.61 44.07
N MET A 370 -12.29 -58.53 44.80
CA MET A 370 -12.32 -57.10 44.37
C MET A 370 -11.21 -56.77 43.31
N PRO A 371 -10.94 -55.50 42.96
CA PRO A 371 -11.73 -54.49 42.23
C PRO A 371 -11.00 -54.03 40.94
N THR A 372 -11.70 -53.62 39.89
CA THR A 372 -11.07 -52.87 38.78
C THR A 372 -11.95 -51.73 38.28
N THR A 373 -11.38 -50.54 38.43
CA THR A 373 -11.73 -49.26 37.80
C THR A 373 -11.90 -49.36 36.29
N THR A 374 -13.03 -48.88 35.77
CA THR A 374 -13.09 -48.23 34.46
C THR A 374 -14.05 -47.05 34.53
N ALA A 375 -13.47 -45.85 34.51
CA ALA A 375 -14.17 -44.63 34.21
C ALA A 375 -14.65 -44.66 32.75
N SER A 376 -15.91 -44.34 32.50
CA SER A 376 -16.36 -43.84 31.20
C SER A 376 -17.14 -42.56 31.43
N THR A 377 -16.40 -41.46 31.45
CA THR A 377 -16.83 -40.11 31.14
C THR A 377 -17.61 -40.11 29.82
N THR A 378 -18.94 -40.04 29.88
CA THR A 378 -19.74 -39.59 28.74
C THR A 378 -19.91 -38.08 28.89
N SER A 379 -18.97 -37.35 28.29
CA SER A 379 -19.02 -35.90 28.16
C SER A 379 -20.18 -35.53 27.24
N THR A 380 -21.30 -35.10 27.81
CA THR A 380 -22.37 -34.43 27.08
C THR A 380 -21.81 -33.11 26.53
N ILE A 381 -21.51 -33.07 25.23
CA ILE A 381 -21.18 -31.80 24.54
C ILE A 381 -22.48 -31.02 24.41
N VAL A 382 -22.75 -30.17 25.41
CA VAL A 382 -23.77 -29.14 25.35
C VAL A 382 -23.21 -27.99 24.50
N LEU A 383 -23.56 -27.94 23.22
CA LEU A 383 -23.41 -26.72 22.41
C LEU A 383 -24.53 -25.76 22.82
N GLY A 384 -24.21 -24.86 23.76
CA GLY A 384 -25.11 -23.81 24.19
C GLY A 384 -25.41 -22.83 23.07
N SER A 385 -26.65 -22.84 22.58
CA SER A 385 -27.24 -21.75 21.81
C SER A 385 -27.86 -20.75 22.78
N SER A 386 -27.18 -19.64 23.09
CA SER A 386 -27.80 -18.51 23.79
C SER A 386 -28.59 -17.68 22.79
N SER A 387 -29.86 -18.04 22.59
CA SER A 387 -30.88 -17.17 22.01
C SER A 387 -31.37 -16.21 23.10
N ASN A 388 -31.04 -14.93 23.00
CA ASN A 388 -31.73 -13.90 23.79
C ASN A 388 -32.81 -13.25 22.92
N SER A 389 -34.04 -13.69 23.14
CA SER A 389 -35.27 -13.02 22.74
C SER A 389 -35.72 -12.07 23.85
N SER A 390 -35.85 -10.79 23.50
CA SER A 390 -36.79 -9.78 24.03
C SER A 390 -37.51 -10.02 25.37
N ALA A 391 -37.29 -9.09 26.30
CA ALA A 391 -38.33 -8.44 27.11
C ALA A 391 -37.97 -6.95 27.24
#